data_AF-A0A2A5HTE9-F1
#
_entry.id   AF-A0A2A5HTE9-F1
#
_cell.length_a   1.000
_cell.length_b   1.000
_cell.length_c   1.000
_cell.angle_alpha   90.00
_cell.angle_beta   90.00
_cell.angle_gamma   90.00
#
_symmetry.space_group_name_H-M   'P 1'
#
loop_
_entity.id
_entity.type
_entity.pdbx_description
1 polymer ?
#
loop_
_entity_poly.entity_id
_entity_poly.type
_entity_poly.pdbx_seq_one_letter_code
_entity_poly.pdbx_strand_id
1 'polypeptide(L)'
;MSHVENMLERLPMLYREGELIEQILAVAGLSLEVLDEQMLEIQRNHWFSSAYEFEDLTKLAAILDITPETWQGIREFRAWVNALRNAWLQNGTATRAPLQQFVDEYTQRFQAAVSMSAVTTLGNWSETPSQTRPALVENPTIRRFQRLPQDASIEPLHQGTLVNRGLDDAVADIFLVGSAAGSEYMPAIINTTNGNALVYTAVIGPGQRLWLQAMDDGTVKAYTDKKDVSEHLYSIESVEPGQPWTPEQATQPAQALKILRGDNTLWFLPLAHFDQPGLDRALFSLAELNLQQGRWDNSGFDQALFYQEPLMDLWLSWKESQAASFNITLPGGILLNTAGKTEQAIENRERLQFSLNLGVQKLKAAGVAAKTTLLNFSEIQGSRDALCDVYPKRFREIGSTGIDALPESGGIFNTTDYGGSVFQ
;
A
#
# COMPACT_ATOMS: atom_id res chain seq x y z
N MET A 1 -57.24 24.00 -8.56
CA MET A 1 -58.28 24.28 -9.57
C MET A 1 -58.05 23.27 -10.68
N SER A 2 -58.99 22.36 -10.91
CA SER A 2 -58.85 21.32 -11.93
C SER A 2 -58.95 21.92 -13.33
N HIS A 3 -58.50 21.21 -14.37
CA HIS A 3 -58.68 21.68 -15.75
C HIS A 3 -60.16 21.81 -16.12
N VAL A 4 -61.02 20.97 -15.54
CA VAL A 4 -62.47 20.99 -15.74
C VAL A 4 -63.10 22.27 -15.18
N GLU A 5 -62.73 22.67 -13.95
CA GLU A 5 -63.19 23.92 -13.33
C GLU A 5 -62.78 25.14 -14.17
N ASN A 6 -61.53 25.17 -14.62
CA ASN A 6 -61.02 26.23 -15.50
C ASN A 6 -61.76 26.30 -16.85
N MET A 7 -62.18 25.15 -17.41
CA MET A 7 -62.95 25.11 -18.65
C MET A 7 -64.40 25.56 -18.44
N LEU A 8 -65.06 25.10 -17.38
CA LEU A 8 -66.42 25.50 -16.99
C LEU A 8 -66.50 27.01 -16.69
N GLU A 9 -65.45 27.57 -16.08
CA GLU A 9 -65.38 29.01 -15.82
C GLU A 9 -65.35 29.85 -17.09
N ARG A 10 -64.82 29.32 -18.20
CA ARG A 10 -64.73 30.00 -19.50
C ARG A 10 -66.01 29.91 -20.34
N LEU A 11 -66.97 29.08 -19.94
CA LEU A 11 -68.27 28.97 -20.62
C LEU A 11 -69.26 30.06 -20.18
N PRO A 12 -70.18 30.50 -21.06
CA PRO A 12 -71.29 31.36 -20.67
C PRO A 12 -72.16 30.72 -19.58
N MET A 13 -72.74 31.52 -18.66
CA MET A 13 -73.51 31.04 -17.49
C MET A 13 -74.53 29.95 -17.81
N LEU A 14 -75.23 30.06 -18.96
CA LEU A 14 -76.28 29.12 -19.37
C LEU A 14 -75.77 27.67 -19.58
N TYR A 15 -74.48 27.50 -19.85
CA TYR A 15 -73.85 26.21 -20.13
C TYR A 15 -73.01 25.68 -18.96
N ARG A 16 -72.82 26.49 -17.91
CA ARG A 16 -71.97 26.15 -16.76
C ARG A 16 -72.63 25.14 -15.80
N GLU A 17 -73.97 25.11 -15.76
CA GLU A 17 -74.76 24.27 -14.85
C GLU A 17 -75.24 22.94 -15.49
N GLY A 18 -74.77 22.61 -16.70
CA GLY A 18 -75.22 21.42 -17.44
C GLY A 18 -74.39 20.18 -17.17
N GLU A 19 -74.96 19.15 -16.53
CA GLU A 19 -74.31 17.88 -16.19
C GLU A 19 -73.65 17.18 -17.40
N LEU A 20 -74.29 17.23 -18.58
CA LEU A 20 -73.77 16.62 -19.80
C LEU A 20 -72.54 17.37 -20.35
N ILE A 21 -72.51 18.70 -20.19
CA ILE A 21 -71.36 19.52 -20.61
C ILE A 21 -70.20 19.29 -19.64
N GLU A 22 -70.47 19.22 -18.34
CA GLU A 22 -69.48 18.86 -17.32
C GLU A 22 -68.86 17.48 -17.60
N GLN A 23 -69.65 16.45 -17.93
CA GLN A 23 -69.14 15.12 -18.27
C GLN A 23 -68.25 15.13 -19.53
N ILE A 24 -68.61 15.89 -20.57
CA ILE A 24 -67.78 16.02 -21.77
C ILE A 24 -66.47 16.76 -21.45
N LEU A 25 -66.55 17.86 -20.70
CA LEU A 25 -65.37 18.60 -20.26
C LEU A 25 -64.50 17.80 -19.28
N ALA A 26 -65.07 16.88 -18.51
CA ALA A 26 -64.32 16.00 -17.61
C ALA A 26 -63.37 15.08 -18.39
N VAL A 27 -63.81 14.52 -19.52
CA VAL A 27 -62.94 13.70 -20.38
C VAL A 27 -61.81 14.52 -21.00
N ALA A 28 -62.11 15.74 -21.46
CA ALA A 28 -61.12 16.65 -22.02
C ALA A 28 -60.13 17.16 -20.95
N GLY A 29 -60.65 17.50 -19.76
CA GLY A 29 -59.87 17.93 -18.60
C GLY A 29 -58.93 16.85 -18.12
N LEU A 30 -59.40 15.61 -17.96
CA LEU A 30 -58.54 14.46 -17.62
C LEU A 30 -57.43 14.25 -18.66
N SER A 31 -57.75 14.37 -19.94
CA SER A 31 -56.74 14.26 -21.01
C SER A 31 -55.67 15.35 -20.89
N LEU A 32 -56.05 16.59 -20.52
CA LEU A 32 -55.08 17.66 -20.26
C LEU A 32 -54.26 17.43 -18.99
N GLU A 33 -54.86 16.88 -17.93
CA GLU A 33 -54.12 16.53 -16.71
C GLU A 33 -53.05 15.46 -17.00
N VAL A 34 -53.38 14.44 -17.79
CA VAL A 34 -52.43 13.43 -18.25
C VAL A 34 -51.32 14.06 -19.10
N LEU A 35 -51.66 14.98 -20.01
CA LEU A 35 -50.65 15.67 -20.83
C LEU A 35 -49.73 16.56 -20.00
N ASP A 36 -50.25 17.25 -18.99
CA ASP A 36 -49.46 18.07 -18.08
C ASP A 36 -48.51 17.20 -17.23
N GLU A 37 -48.98 16.05 -16.74
CA GLU A 37 -48.15 15.10 -16.01
C GLU A 37 -47.02 14.55 -16.90
N GLN A 38 -47.34 14.15 -18.14
CA GLN A 38 -46.35 13.72 -19.13
C GLN A 38 -45.36 14.83 -19.49
N MET A 39 -45.83 16.08 -19.64
CA MET A 39 -44.96 17.22 -19.94
C MET A 39 -44.01 17.50 -18.77
N LEU A 40 -44.48 17.41 -17.53
CA LEU A 40 -43.65 17.55 -16.33
C LEU A 40 -42.63 16.41 -16.22
N GLU A 41 -43.03 15.19 -16.53
CA GLU A 41 -42.14 14.02 -16.55
C GLU A 41 -41.02 14.21 -17.58
N ILE A 42 -41.38 14.53 -18.83
CA ILE A 42 -40.43 14.84 -19.90
C ILE A 42 -39.50 15.98 -19.47
N GLN A 43 -40.04 17.08 -18.95
CA GLN A 43 -39.23 18.21 -18.50
C GLN A 43 -38.23 17.79 -17.41
N ARG A 44 -38.64 16.98 -16.42
CA ARG A 44 -37.77 16.52 -15.34
C ARG A 44 -36.70 15.55 -15.82
N ASN A 45 -36.99 14.71 -16.81
CA ASN A 45 -36.04 13.75 -17.37
C ASN A 45 -34.92 14.42 -18.19
N HIS A 46 -35.08 15.68 -18.61
CA HIS A 46 -34.02 16.46 -19.26
C HIS A 46 -33.00 17.06 -18.27
N TRP A 47 -33.29 17.06 -16.96
CA TRP A 47 -32.41 17.61 -15.94
C TRP A 47 -31.83 16.51 -15.06
N PHE A 48 -30.50 16.40 -15.03
CA PHE A 48 -29.79 15.33 -14.32
C PHE A 48 -30.16 15.24 -12.82
N SER A 49 -30.43 16.37 -12.17
CA SER A 49 -30.82 16.42 -10.76
C SER A 49 -32.23 15.89 -10.47
N SER A 50 -33.14 15.93 -11.46
CA SER A 50 -34.54 15.55 -11.29
C SER A 50 -34.99 14.32 -12.06
N ALA A 51 -34.21 13.83 -13.04
CA ALA A 51 -34.57 12.68 -13.86
C ALA A 51 -34.90 11.44 -13.01
N TYR A 52 -36.12 10.93 -13.12
CA TYR A 52 -36.59 9.83 -12.27
C TYR A 52 -36.08 8.48 -12.74
N GLU A 53 -35.96 8.29 -14.04
CA GLU A 53 -35.54 7.02 -14.62
C GLU A 53 -34.03 6.90 -14.68
N PHE A 54 -33.53 5.72 -14.31
CA PHE A 54 -32.10 5.43 -14.35
C PHE A 54 -31.55 5.41 -15.79
N GLU A 55 -32.35 4.97 -16.75
CA GLU A 55 -31.99 4.93 -18.16
C GLU A 55 -31.73 6.34 -18.70
N ASP A 56 -32.64 7.28 -18.44
CA ASP A 56 -32.48 8.67 -18.86
C ASP A 56 -31.29 9.35 -18.17
N LEU A 57 -31.08 9.06 -16.89
CA LEU A 57 -29.91 9.55 -16.17
C LEU A 57 -28.60 9.02 -16.77
N THR A 58 -28.60 7.77 -17.25
CA THR A 58 -27.47 7.15 -17.97
C THR A 58 -27.24 7.79 -19.33
N LYS A 59 -28.31 8.07 -20.10
CA LYS A 59 -28.21 8.80 -21.37
C LYS A 59 -27.61 10.19 -21.19
N LEU A 60 -28.03 10.91 -20.14
CA LEU A 60 -27.48 12.23 -19.82
C LEU A 60 -26.01 12.16 -19.38
N ALA A 61 -25.64 11.18 -18.55
CA ALA A 61 -24.27 10.98 -18.10
C ALA A 61 -23.32 10.56 -19.24
N ALA A 62 -23.84 9.85 -20.25
CA ALA A 62 -23.09 9.42 -21.43
C ALA A 62 -22.57 10.61 -22.26
N ILE A 63 -23.17 11.80 -22.16
CA ILE A 63 -22.65 13.03 -22.80
C ILE A 63 -21.24 13.37 -22.27
N LEU A 64 -20.91 12.97 -21.04
CA LEU A 64 -19.61 13.16 -20.40
C LEU A 64 -18.76 11.88 -20.37
N ASP A 65 -19.13 10.84 -21.15
CA ASP A 65 -18.50 9.51 -21.13
C ASP A 65 -18.45 8.87 -19.72
N ILE A 66 -19.47 9.14 -18.90
CA ILE A 66 -19.62 8.53 -17.57
C ILE A 66 -20.64 7.41 -17.63
N THR A 67 -20.16 6.17 -17.45
CA THR A 67 -20.98 4.96 -17.39
C THR A 67 -21.29 4.57 -15.94
N PRO A 68 -22.47 4.00 -15.67
CA PRO A 68 -22.80 3.45 -14.37
C PRO A 68 -22.12 2.10 -14.14
N GLU A 69 -21.88 1.78 -12.87
CA GLU A 69 -21.51 0.43 -12.43
C GLU A 69 -22.76 -0.44 -12.21
N THR A 70 -22.61 -1.76 -12.31
CA THR A 70 -23.73 -2.73 -12.26
C THR A 70 -24.54 -2.71 -10.96
N TRP A 71 -23.95 -2.22 -9.87
CA TRP A 71 -24.54 -2.16 -8.54
C TRP A 71 -25.13 -0.78 -8.20
N GLN A 72 -24.91 0.24 -9.04
CA GLN A 72 -25.32 1.61 -8.73
C GLN A 72 -26.81 1.83 -8.96
N GLY A 73 -27.49 2.36 -7.94
CA GLY A 73 -28.82 2.94 -8.08
C GLY A 73 -28.78 4.40 -8.52
N ILE A 74 -29.95 5.02 -8.63
CA ILE A 74 -30.11 6.42 -9.07
C ILE A 74 -29.31 7.39 -8.17
N ARG A 75 -29.32 7.19 -6.85
CA ARG A 75 -28.69 8.13 -5.90
C ARG A 75 -27.16 8.00 -5.94
N GLU A 76 -26.65 6.78 -5.97
CA GLU A 76 -25.24 6.45 -6.03
C GLU A 76 -24.64 6.93 -7.36
N PHE A 77 -25.34 6.69 -8.47
CA PHE A 77 -24.90 7.13 -9.78
C PHE A 77 -24.95 8.66 -9.93
N ARG A 78 -25.94 9.34 -9.34
CA ARG A 78 -25.94 10.80 -9.22
C ARG A 78 -24.76 11.33 -8.41
N ALA A 79 -24.42 10.68 -7.30
CA ALA A 79 -23.25 11.05 -6.49
C ALA A 79 -21.97 10.94 -7.33
N TRP A 80 -21.83 9.85 -8.07
CA TRP A 80 -20.70 9.56 -8.96
C TRP A 80 -20.52 10.61 -10.06
N VAL A 81 -21.57 10.84 -10.87
CA VAL A 81 -21.51 11.77 -12.00
C VAL A 81 -21.27 13.20 -11.53
N ASN A 82 -21.93 13.64 -10.45
CA ASN A 82 -21.72 15.00 -9.94
C ASN A 82 -20.28 15.22 -9.48
N ALA A 83 -19.70 14.27 -8.73
CA ALA A 83 -18.33 14.38 -8.25
C ALA A 83 -17.31 14.39 -9.41
N LEU A 84 -17.44 13.48 -10.39
CA LEU A 84 -16.55 13.45 -11.56
C LEU A 84 -16.68 14.71 -12.42
N ARG A 85 -17.92 15.10 -12.75
CA ARG A 85 -18.19 16.30 -13.57
C ARG A 85 -17.60 17.54 -12.90
N ASN A 86 -17.84 17.73 -11.61
CA ASN A 86 -17.36 18.92 -10.91
C ASN A 86 -15.83 18.96 -10.88
N ALA A 87 -15.19 17.81 -10.59
CA ALA A 87 -13.73 17.71 -10.61
C ALA A 87 -13.16 18.06 -11.98
N TRP A 88 -13.73 17.53 -13.08
CA TRP A 88 -13.27 17.82 -14.45
C TRP A 88 -13.52 19.26 -14.88
N LEU A 89 -14.74 19.78 -14.68
CA LEU A 89 -15.15 21.05 -15.28
C LEU A 89 -14.73 22.27 -14.46
N GLN A 90 -14.63 22.17 -13.14
CA GLN A 90 -14.34 23.33 -12.29
C GLN A 90 -12.84 23.56 -12.11
N ASN A 91 -12.05 22.49 -11.97
CA ASN A 91 -10.66 22.56 -11.57
C ASN A 91 -9.68 22.01 -12.61
N GLY A 92 -10.17 21.60 -13.78
CA GLY A 92 -9.35 21.02 -14.85
C GLY A 92 -8.91 19.58 -14.55
N THR A 93 -7.84 19.12 -15.20
CA THR A 93 -7.40 17.72 -15.13
C THR A 93 -6.15 17.52 -14.28
N ALA A 94 -6.10 16.37 -13.60
CA ALA A 94 -4.90 15.72 -13.05
C ALA A 94 -4.01 16.53 -12.08
N THR A 95 -4.54 17.53 -11.38
CA THR A 95 -3.83 18.22 -10.28
C THR A 95 -4.35 17.78 -8.91
N ARG A 96 -3.68 18.21 -7.83
CA ARG A 96 -4.06 17.88 -6.45
C ARG A 96 -5.49 18.32 -6.11
N ALA A 97 -5.87 19.53 -6.50
CA ALA A 97 -7.18 20.12 -6.20
C ALA A 97 -8.40 19.32 -6.74
N PRO A 98 -8.50 18.96 -8.04
CA PRO A 98 -9.63 18.18 -8.56
C PRO A 98 -9.69 16.77 -7.96
N LEU A 99 -8.54 16.15 -7.65
CA LEU A 99 -8.51 14.85 -6.97
C LEU A 99 -9.08 14.94 -5.55
N GLN A 100 -8.65 15.95 -4.79
CA GLN A 100 -9.16 16.19 -3.44
C GLN A 100 -10.65 16.51 -3.46
N GLN A 101 -11.09 17.41 -4.35
CA GLN A 101 -12.50 17.74 -4.52
C GLN A 101 -13.34 16.51 -4.88
N PHE A 102 -12.90 15.70 -5.84
CA PHE A 102 -13.61 14.48 -6.23
C PHE A 102 -13.79 13.55 -5.03
N VAL A 103 -12.71 13.29 -4.29
CA VAL A 103 -12.73 12.37 -3.16
C VAL A 103 -13.64 12.90 -2.04
N ASP A 104 -13.56 14.19 -1.73
CA ASP A 104 -14.38 14.86 -0.72
C ASP A 104 -15.87 14.80 -1.11
N GLU A 105 -16.19 15.22 -2.34
CA GLU A 105 -17.57 15.29 -2.83
C GLU A 105 -18.19 13.92 -3.01
N TYR A 106 -17.48 12.96 -3.60
CA TYR A 106 -18.00 11.61 -3.81
C TYR A 106 -18.21 10.90 -2.48
N THR A 107 -17.24 10.98 -1.55
CA THR A 107 -17.35 10.34 -0.23
C THR A 107 -18.55 10.88 0.54
N GLN A 108 -18.78 12.20 0.52
CA GLN A 108 -19.94 12.79 1.19
C GLN A 108 -21.27 12.37 0.53
N ARG A 109 -21.38 12.48 -0.80
CA ARG A 109 -22.61 12.18 -1.52
C ARG A 109 -22.96 10.69 -1.52
N PHE A 110 -21.97 9.82 -1.64
CA PHE A 110 -22.17 8.37 -1.60
C PHE A 110 -22.69 7.93 -0.23
N GLN A 111 -22.03 8.37 0.84
CA GLN A 111 -22.45 8.09 2.22
C GLN A 111 -23.89 8.54 2.50
N ALA A 112 -24.28 9.72 1.99
CA ALA A 112 -25.66 10.19 2.05
C ALA A 112 -26.64 9.34 1.21
N ALA A 113 -26.22 8.89 0.01
CA ALA A 113 -27.05 8.05 -0.86
C ALA A 113 -27.41 6.71 -0.21
N VAL A 114 -26.42 6.06 0.42
CA VAL A 114 -26.58 4.74 1.06
C VAL A 114 -26.92 4.80 2.56
N SER A 115 -27.10 6.00 3.13
CA SER A 115 -27.38 6.22 4.56
C SER A 115 -26.36 5.56 5.49
N MET A 116 -25.07 5.73 5.16
CA MET A 116 -23.93 5.15 5.87
C MET A 116 -22.93 6.25 6.26
N SER A 117 -22.24 6.08 7.37
CA SER A 117 -21.04 6.84 7.72
C SER A 117 -19.88 5.87 7.97
N ALA A 118 -18.89 5.86 7.08
CA ALA A 118 -17.68 5.04 7.13
C ALA A 118 -16.38 5.87 7.08
N VAL A 119 -16.46 7.11 6.58
CA VAL A 119 -15.34 8.05 6.46
C VAL A 119 -15.76 9.35 7.12
N THR A 120 -14.95 9.86 8.05
CA THR A 120 -15.21 11.14 8.70
C THR A 120 -15.22 12.26 7.66
N THR A 121 -15.83 13.40 7.99
CA THR A 121 -15.79 14.57 7.11
C THR A 121 -14.35 14.88 6.72
N LEU A 122 -14.10 14.83 5.42
CA LEU A 122 -12.78 15.06 4.87
C LEU A 122 -12.50 16.57 4.85
N GLY A 123 -11.32 16.95 5.33
CA GLY A 123 -10.86 18.31 5.42
C GLY A 123 -9.41 18.33 5.93
N ASN A 124 -8.70 19.43 5.67
CA ASN A 124 -7.28 19.59 6.06
C ASN A 124 -6.39 18.43 5.57
N TRP A 125 -6.29 18.31 4.25
CA TRP A 125 -5.44 17.34 3.58
C TRP A 125 -3.98 17.45 4.01
N SER A 126 -3.34 16.30 4.21
CA SER A 126 -1.93 16.19 4.55
C SER A 126 -1.11 15.52 3.44
N GLU A 127 0.21 15.57 3.57
CA GLU A 127 1.16 14.88 2.66
C GLU A 127 1.69 13.58 3.29
N THR A 128 1.28 13.28 4.52
CA THR A 128 1.69 12.11 5.28
C THR A 128 0.46 11.32 5.71
N PRO A 129 0.40 9.98 5.50
CA PRO A 129 -0.74 9.17 5.91
C PRO A 129 -1.07 9.35 7.40
N SER A 130 -2.36 9.53 7.71
CA SER A 130 -2.84 9.69 9.08
C SER A 130 -4.16 8.93 9.28
N GLN A 131 -4.39 8.46 10.51
CA GLN A 131 -5.66 7.85 10.92
C GLN A 131 -6.79 8.88 11.11
N THR A 132 -6.47 10.17 11.09
CA THR A 132 -7.44 11.25 11.41
C THR A 132 -7.68 12.23 10.26
N ARG A 133 -6.73 12.31 9.32
CA ARG A 133 -6.76 13.27 8.22
C ARG A 133 -6.52 12.56 6.89
N PRO A 134 -7.22 12.95 5.82
CA PRO A 134 -6.91 12.46 4.49
C PRO A 134 -5.49 12.89 4.09
N ALA A 135 -4.82 12.05 3.31
CA ALA A 135 -3.50 12.31 2.78
C ALA A 135 -3.46 12.04 1.28
N LEU A 136 -2.86 12.97 0.53
CA LEU A 136 -2.45 12.73 -0.85
C LEU A 136 -0.92 12.77 -0.84
N VAL A 137 -0.33 11.59 -1.01
CA VAL A 137 1.12 11.38 -0.97
C VAL A 137 1.62 11.24 -2.40
N GLU A 138 2.37 12.21 -2.88
CA GLU A 138 3.07 12.13 -4.16
C GLU A 138 4.33 11.29 -4.00
N ASN A 139 4.65 10.48 -5.03
CA ASN A 139 5.81 9.59 -5.08
C ASN A 139 6.01 8.74 -3.80
N PRO A 140 4.99 7.96 -3.39
CA PRO A 140 5.04 7.20 -2.14
C PRO A 140 6.28 6.31 -2.08
N THR A 141 6.95 6.35 -0.92
CA THR A 141 8.06 5.47 -0.63
C THR A 141 7.57 4.03 -0.47
N ILE A 142 8.16 3.10 -1.21
CA ILE A 142 7.90 1.68 -1.08
C ILE A 142 9.14 0.95 -0.61
N ARG A 143 8.94 -0.11 0.16
CA ARG A 143 10.02 -1.03 0.51
C ARG A 143 10.12 -2.12 -0.54
N ARG A 144 11.31 -2.31 -1.07
CA ARG A 144 11.68 -3.41 -1.97
C ARG A 144 12.53 -4.41 -1.21
N PHE A 145 12.48 -5.64 -1.68
CA PHE A 145 13.23 -6.76 -1.13
C PHE A 145 13.76 -7.59 -2.29
N GLN A 146 15.02 -8.00 -2.20
CA GLN A 146 15.64 -8.90 -3.17
C GLN A 146 16.58 -9.85 -2.45
N ARG A 147 16.49 -11.14 -2.76
CA ARG A 147 17.49 -12.14 -2.38
C ARG A 147 18.56 -12.22 -3.47
N LEU A 148 19.82 -12.33 -3.08
CA LEU A 148 20.95 -12.50 -3.99
C LEU A 148 21.75 -13.77 -3.63
N PRO A 149 21.91 -14.72 -4.57
CA PRO A 149 21.09 -14.93 -5.78
C PRO A 149 19.63 -15.29 -5.42
N GLN A 150 18.71 -15.22 -6.38
CA GLN A 150 17.27 -15.38 -6.09
C GLN A 150 16.89 -16.77 -5.54
N ASP A 151 17.50 -17.82 -6.09
CA ASP A 151 17.09 -19.21 -5.84
C ASP A 151 18.14 -20.06 -5.10
N ALA A 152 19.23 -19.44 -4.64
CA ALA A 152 20.33 -20.15 -4.01
C ALA A 152 21.00 -19.31 -2.91
N SER A 153 21.86 -19.97 -2.16
CA SER A 153 22.81 -19.32 -1.26
C SER A 153 23.90 -18.60 -2.07
N ILE A 154 24.47 -17.55 -1.49
CA ILE A 154 25.44 -16.71 -2.17
C ILE A 154 26.81 -17.39 -2.22
N GLU A 155 27.29 -17.61 -3.44
CA GLU A 155 28.63 -18.13 -3.69
C GLU A 155 29.67 -17.02 -3.46
N PRO A 156 30.88 -17.35 -2.96
CA PRO A 156 31.99 -16.42 -2.95
C PRO A 156 32.28 -15.84 -4.35
N LEU A 157 32.59 -14.54 -4.44
CA LEU A 157 32.76 -13.79 -5.68
C LEU A 157 31.48 -13.59 -6.51
N HIS A 158 30.31 -13.95 -6.00
CA HIS A 158 29.05 -13.76 -6.73
C HIS A 158 28.81 -12.27 -7.03
N GLN A 159 28.47 -11.99 -8.29
CA GLN A 159 28.03 -10.68 -8.74
C GLN A 159 26.55 -10.74 -9.07
N GLY A 160 25.77 -9.85 -8.45
CA GLY A 160 24.33 -9.75 -8.63
C GLY A 160 23.91 -8.31 -8.91
N THR A 161 22.93 -8.12 -9.78
CA THR A 161 22.40 -6.78 -10.08
C THR A 161 21.19 -6.48 -9.19
N LEU A 162 21.23 -5.32 -8.55
CA LEU A 162 20.12 -4.73 -7.83
C LEU A 162 19.66 -3.47 -8.57
N VAL A 163 18.37 -3.36 -8.85
CA VAL A 163 17.83 -2.26 -9.66
C VAL A 163 16.98 -1.34 -8.80
N ASN A 164 17.45 -0.12 -8.56
CA ASN A 164 16.65 0.94 -7.94
C ASN A 164 15.88 1.69 -9.03
N ARG A 165 14.56 1.50 -9.04
CA ARG A 165 13.66 2.16 -10.01
C ARG A 165 13.09 3.47 -9.46
N GLY A 166 13.50 3.87 -8.27
CA GLY A 166 13.08 5.10 -7.61
C GLY A 166 13.59 6.36 -8.29
N LEU A 167 13.06 7.50 -7.84
CA LEU A 167 13.52 8.83 -8.24
C LEU A 167 14.87 9.20 -7.63
N ASP A 168 15.09 8.78 -6.39
CA ASP A 168 16.23 9.15 -5.57
C ASP A 168 17.15 7.95 -5.32
N ASP A 169 18.39 8.24 -4.96
CA ASP A 169 19.31 7.24 -4.41
C ASP A 169 18.75 6.70 -3.08
N ALA A 170 18.96 5.41 -2.84
CA ALA A 170 18.47 4.72 -1.66
C ALA A 170 19.63 4.16 -0.83
N VAL A 171 19.32 3.77 0.41
CA VAL A 171 20.24 2.99 1.26
C VAL A 171 19.68 1.59 1.47
N ALA A 172 20.55 0.59 1.47
CA ALA A 172 20.17 -0.80 1.68
C ALA A 172 20.31 -1.21 3.15
N ASP A 173 19.25 -1.82 3.68
CA ASP A 173 19.34 -2.75 4.79
C ASP A 173 19.77 -4.12 4.25
N ILE A 174 20.67 -4.78 4.95
CA ILE A 174 21.21 -6.08 4.55
C ILE A 174 20.89 -7.11 5.63
N PHE A 175 20.43 -8.27 5.20
CA PHE A 175 20.15 -9.39 6.06
C PHE A 175 20.93 -10.61 5.56
N LEU A 176 21.71 -11.20 6.46
CA LEU A 176 22.64 -12.27 6.18
C LEU A 176 22.36 -13.45 7.12
N VAL A 177 22.28 -14.66 6.58
CA VAL A 177 22.05 -15.88 7.36
C VAL A 177 23.11 -16.91 7.04
N GLY A 178 23.78 -17.44 8.07
CA GLY A 178 24.74 -18.53 7.91
C GLY A 178 24.06 -19.85 7.52
N SER A 179 24.60 -20.52 6.51
CA SER A 179 24.16 -21.84 6.05
C SER A 179 24.50 -22.94 7.06
N ALA A 180 23.79 -24.06 6.99
CA ALA A 180 24.11 -25.24 7.78
C ALA A 180 25.46 -25.89 7.40
N ALA A 181 25.98 -25.58 6.21
CA ALA A 181 27.21 -26.17 5.68
C ALA A 181 28.48 -25.70 6.41
N GLY A 182 28.48 -24.50 7.00
CA GLY A 182 29.68 -23.94 7.61
C GLY A 182 29.50 -22.52 8.13
N SER A 183 30.59 -21.95 8.65
CA SER A 183 30.63 -20.54 9.06
C SER A 183 31.23 -19.69 7.95
N GLU A 184 30.68 -18.51 7.72
CA GLU A 184 31.29 -17.52 6.84
C GLU A 184 32.17 -16.58 7.64
N TYR A 185 33.36 -16.30 7.11
CA TYR A 185 34.34 -15.44 7.74
C TYR A 185 34.37 -14.11 7.00
N MET A 186 34.14 -13.05 7.76
CA MET A 186 34.27 -11.67 7.32
C MET A 186 33.64 -11.34 5.97
N PRO A 187 32.31 -11.46 5.84
CA PRO A 187 31.64 -11.14 4.59
C PRO A 187 31.79 -9.65 4.26
N ALA A 188 32.17 -9.38 3.01
CA ALA A 188 32.12 -8.06 2.41
C ALA A 188 31.09 -8.01 1.28
N ILE A 189 30.35 -6.89 1.22
CA ILE A 189 29.41 -6.59 0.15
C ILE A 189 29.84 -5.26 -0.44
N ILE A 190 30.23 -5.28 -1.72
CA ILE A 190 30.75 -4.13 -2.45
C ILE A 190 29.74 -3.76 -3.53
N ASN A 191 29.31 -2.51 -3.57
CA ASN A 191 28.63 -1.97 -4.73
C ASN A 191 29.68 -1.44 -5.70
N THR A 192 30.01 -2.21 -6.73
CA THR A 192 31.06 -1.88 -7.70
C THR A 192 30.66 -0.71 -8.60
N THR A 193 29.38 -0.33 -8.63
CA THR A 193 28.88 0.83 -9.38
C THR A 193 29.30 2.15 -8.75
N ASN A 194 29.42 2.23 -7.42
CA ASN A 194 29.81 3.46 -6.73
C ASN A 194 31.05 3.30 -5.82
N GLY A 195 31.60 2.10 -5.72
CA GLY A 195 32.79 1.80 -4.91
C GLY A 195 32.52 1.75 -3.41
N ASN A 196 31.26 1.79 -2.96
CA ASN A 196 30.96 1.69 -1.53
C ASN A 196 30.89 0.22 -1.11
N ALA A 197 31.47 -0.10 0.04
CA ALA A 197 31.40 -1.45 0.60
C ALA A 197 31.06 -1.44 2.08
N LEU A 198 30.44 -2.54 2.52
CA LEU A 198 30.28 -2.89 3.93
C LEU A 198 31.07 -4.16 4.21
N VAL A 199 31.85 -4.14 5.28
CA VAL A 199 32.68 -5.25 5.72
C VAL A 199 32.38 -5.56 7.17
N TYR A 200 31.95 -6.80 7.43
CA TYR A 200 31.82 -7.31 8.79
C TYR A 200 33.09 -8.09 9.14
N THR A 201 33.76 -7.78 10.25
CA THR A 201 35.07 -8.36 10.63
C THR A 201 34.97 -9.48 11.66
N ALA A 202 33.83 -10.15 11.72
CA ALA A 202 33.61 -11.30 12.60
C ALA A 202 33.00 -12.48 11.84
N VAL A 203 32.81 -13.59 12.55
CA VAL A 203 32.31 -14.85 12.00
C VAL A 203 30.79 -14.89 12.08
N ILE A 204 30.15 -15.44 11.05
CA ILE A 204 28.73 -15.78 11.06
C ILE A 204 28.62 -17.29 11.01
N GLY A 205 28.23 -17.88 12.14
CA GLY A 205 28.08 -19.31 12.29
C GLY A 205 26.78 -19.86 11.67
N PRO A 206 26.65 -21.20 11.60
CA PRO A 206 25.46 -21.84 11.04
C PRO A 206 24.17 -21.39 11.73
N GLY A 207 23.20 -20.93 10.93
CA GLY A 207 21.89 -20.46 11.41
C GLY A 207 21.90 -19.10 12.10
N GLN A 208 23.05 -18.47 12.32
CA GLN A 208 23.14 -17.12 12.89
C GLN A 208 22.62 -16.09 11.91
N ARG A 209 22.02 -15.03 12.45
CA ARG A 209 21.33 -13.98 11.70
C ARG A 209 21.99 -12.64 11.94
N LEU A 210 22.64 -12.09 10.92
CA LEU A 210 23.23 -10.76 10.95
C LEU A 210 22.30 -9.77 10.22
N TRP A 211 21.92 -8.71 10.92
CA TRP A 211 21.13 -7.60 10.40
C TRP A 211 22.00 -6.36 10.33
N LEU A 212 22.19 -5.81 9.14
CA LEU A 212 22.81 -4.51 8.93
C LEU A 212 21.69 -3.52 8.61
N GLN A 213 21.34 -2.69 9.58
CA GLN A 213 20.22 -1.76 9.48
C GLN A 213 20.73 -0.35 9.23
N ALA A 214 20.30 0.27 8.14
CA ALA A 214 20.56 1.67 7.85
C ALA A 214 19.73 2.56 8.80
N MET A 215 20.40 3.56 9.36
CA MET A 215 19.82 4.54 10.27
C MET A 215 19.52 5.85 9.53
N ASP A 216 18.63 6.67 10.08
CA ASP A 216 18.22 7.94 9.45
C ASP A 216 19.37 8.97 9.35
N ASP A 217 20.45 8.78 10.13
CA ASP A 217 21.67 9.61 10.07
C ASP A 217 22.67 9.17 8.99
N GLY A 218 22.35 8.13 8.22
CA GLY A 218 23.21 7.56 7.17
C GLY A 218 24.19 6.49 7.64
N THR A 219 24.27 6.21 8.95
CA THR A 219 25.09 5.14 9.51
C THR A 219 24.39 3.78 9.45
N VAL A 220 25.14 2.70 9.74
CA VAL A 220 24.62 1.34 9.84
C VAL A 220 24.89 0.77 11.22
N LYS A 221 23.87 0.12 11.77
CA LYS A 221 24.03 -0.74 12.96
C LYS A 221 23.99 -2.20 12.58
N ALA A 222 24.89 -2.98 13.16
CA ALA A 222 24.95 -4.42 12.98
C ALA A 222 24.37 -5.14 14.20
N TYR A 223 23.47 -6.10 13.98
CA TYR A 223 22.92 -6.95 15.02
C TYR A 223 23.03 -8.42 14.67
N THR A 224 23.72 -9.20 15.50
CA THR A 224 23.74 -10.66 15.40
C THR A 224 22.81 -11.23 16.46
N ASP A 225 21.76 -11.94 16.04
CA ASP A 225 20.76 -12.52 16.93
C ASP A 225 20.22 -11.52 17.99
N LYS A 226 19.98 -10.27 17.55
CA LYS A 226 19.52 -9.11 18.35
C LYS A 226 20.56 -8.48 19.29
N LYS A 227 21.82 -8.91 19.27
CA LYS A 227 22.90 -8.25 20.00
C LYS A 227 23.61 -7.26 19.08
N ASP A 228 23.80 -6.03 19.56
CA ASP A 228 24.57 -5.02 18.83
C ASP A 228 26.03 -5.48 18.71
N VAL A 229 26.51 -5.56 17.48
CA VAL A 229 27.87 -5.95 17.09
C VAL A 229 28.47 -4.92 16.13
N SER A 230 27.99 -3.67 16.19
CA SER A 230 28.39 -2.59 15.27
C SER A 230 29.88 -2.27 15.32
N GLU A 231 30.59 -2.60 16.41
CA GLU A 231 32.05 -2.48 16.52
C GLU A 231 32.82 -3.34 15.51
N HIS A 232 32.20 -4.41 15.00
CA HIS A 232 32.76 -5.29 13.98
C HIS A 232 32.36 -4.88 12.55
N LEU A 233 31.68 -3.75 12.37
CA LEU A 233 31.25 -3.30 11.05
C LEU A 233 32.07 -2.07 10.60
N TYR A 234 32.54 -2.10 9.36
CA TYR A 234 33.24 -1.01 8.70
C TYR A 234 32.58 -0.71 7.36
N SER A 235 32.56 0.55 6.97
CA SER A 235 32.29 0.93 5.58
C SER A 235 33.59 1.33 4.89
N ILE A 236 33.73 0.96 3.63
CA ILE A 236 34.88 1.37 2.79
C ILE A 236 34.34 2.20 1.63
N GLU A 237 34.96 3.34 1.39
CA GLU A 237 34.66 4.19 0.23
C GLU A 237 35.71 3.99 -0.88
N SER A 238 35.28 4.16 -2.13
CA SER A 238 36.15 4.10 -3.32
C SER A 238 36.92 2.77 -3.46
N VAL A 239 36.23 1.65 -3.23
CA VAL A 239 36.77 0.30 -3.49
C VAL A 239 36.99 0.12 -4.99
N GLU A 240 38.24 -0.16 -5.36
CA GLU A 240 38.64 -0.55 -6.70
C GLU A 240 39.01 -2.04 -6.72
N PRO A 241 38.30 -2.89 -7.49
CA PRO A 241 38.65 -4.30 -7.62
C PRO A 241 40.10 -4.50 -8.09
N GLY A 242 40.81 -5.47 -7.49
CA GLY A 242 42.23 -5.70 -7.71
C GLY A 242 43.18 -4.73 -6.99
N GLN A 243 42.65 -3.73 -6.27
CA GLN A 243 43.45 -2.85 -5.40
C GLN A 243 43.10 -3.11 -3.93
N PRO A 244 44.10 -3.24 -3.06
CA PRO A 244 43.82 -3.39 -1.65
C PRO A 244 43.42 -2.06 -1.05
N TRP A 245 42.35 -2.04 -0.27
CA TRP A 245 41.98 -0.86 0.49
C TRP A 245 43.01 -0.57 1.59
N THR A 246 43.06 0.69 1.97
CA THR A 246 43.90 1.23 3.04
C THR A 246 43.06 1.46 4.30
N PRO A 247 43.68 1.47 5.50
CA PRO A 247 42.98 1.78 6.73
C PRO A 247 42.30 3.17 6.71
N GLU A 248 42.84 4.12 5.95
CA GLU A 248 42.29 5.47 5.79
C GLU A 248 40.96 5.49 5.01
N GLN A 249 40.69 4.47 4.19
CA GLN A 249 39.42 4.31 3.47
C GLN A 249 38.34 3.63 4.32
N ALA A 250 38.71 3.00 5.44
CA ALA A 250 37.79 2.35 6.34
C ALA A 250 37.22 3.35 7.36
N THR A 251 35.90 3.45 7.42
CA THR A 251 35.18 4.39 8.29
C THR A 251 34.39 3.65 9.37
N GLN A 252 34.50 4.15 10.60
CA GLN A 252 33.64 3.80 11.73
C GLN A 252 33.11 5.08 12.40
N PRO A 253 31.80 5.18 12.74
CA PRO A 253 30.74 4.20 12.48
C PRO A 253 30.51 3.99 10.98
N ALA A 254 30.19 2.75 10.60
CA ALA A 254 30.01 2.36 9.21
C ALA A 254 28.87 3.14 8.55
N GLN A 255 29.07 3.57 7.32
CA GLN A 255 28.09 4.26 6.48
C GLN A 255 27.24 3.26 5.68
N ALA A 256 25.98 3.59 5.43
CA ALA A 256 25.07 2.72 4.71
C ALA A 256 25.47 2.47 3.25
N LEU A 257 25.25 1.24 2.80
CA LEU A 257 25.49 0.87 1.41
C LEU A 257 24.52 1.64 0.52
N LYS A 258 25.03 2.58 -0.26
CA LYS A 258 24.26 3.40 -1.18
C LYS A 258 23.89 2.60 -2.42
N ILE A 259 22.64 2.70 -2.82
CA ILE A 259 22.07 2.13 -4.04
C ILE A 259 21.68 3.30 -4.94
N LEU A 260 22.49 3.54 -5.97
CA LEU A 260 22.24 4.61 -6.94
C LEU A 260 20.98 4.32 -7.75
N ARG A 261 20.37 5.35 -8.33
CA ARG A 261 19.30 5.14 -9.31
C ARG A 261 19.79 4.28 -10.51
N GLY A 262 18.98 3.29 -10.90
CA GLY A 262 19.29 2.38 -12.00
C GLY A 262 19.92 1.06 -11.54
N ASP A 263 20.76 0.48 -12.39
CA ASP A 263 21.40 -0.81 -12.15
C ASP A 263 22.62 -0.64 -11.25
N ASN A 264 22.66 -1.38 -10.15
CA ASN A 264 23.79 -1.45 -9.22
C ASN A 264 24.33 -2.88 -9.23
N THR A 265 25.62 -3.03 -9.50
CA THR A 265 26.29 -4.33 -9.43
C THR A 265 26.84 -4.52 -8.03
N LEU A 266 26.28 -5.49 -7.32
CA LEU A 266 26.74 -5.90 -6.01
C LEU A 266 27.65 -7.12 -6.16
N TRP A 267 28.76 -7.08 -5.45
CA TRP A 267 29.76 -8.13 -5.43
C TRP A 267 29.96 -8.60 -4.00
N PHE A 268 29.75 -9.90 -3.79
CA PHE A 268 29.98 -10.55 -2.51
C PHE A 268 31.37 -11.17 -2.48
N LEU A 269 32.15 -10.78 -1.47
CA LEU A 269 33.53 -11.21 -1.31
C LEU A 269 33.73 -11.65 0.15
N PRO A 270 33.91 -12.94 0.44
CA PRO A 270 34.37 -13.35 1.75
C PRO A 270 35.85 -12.97 1.89
N LEU A 271 36.19 -12.35 3.02
CA LEU A 271 37.52 -11.84 3.27
C LEU A 271 38.28 -12.78 4.19
N ALA A 272 39.50 -13.13 3.79
CA ALA A 272 40.43 -13.76 4.70
C ALA A 272 41.21 -12.66 5.43
N HIS A 273 40.96 -12.49 6.73
CA HIS A 273 41.81 -11.69 7.61
C HIS A 273 42.71 -12.64 8.36
N PHE A 274 43.99 -12.59 8.03
CA PHE A 274 45.03 -13.22 8.81
C PHE A 274 45.55 -12.11 9.71
N ASP A 275 45.61 -12.32 11.02
CA ASP A 275 46.16 -11.36 11.99
C ASP A 275 47.69 -11.13 11.82
N GLN A 276 48.19 -11.14 10.58
CA GLN A 276 49.56 -10.92 10.16
C GLN A 276 49.65 -9.66 9.27
N PRO A 277 50.39 -8.63 9.71
CA PRO A 277 50.59 -7.41 8.95
C PRO A 277 51.10 -7.68 7.53
N GLY A 278 50.31 -7.32 6.52
CA GLY A 278 50.69 -7.35 5.10
C GLY A 278 50.14 -8.52 4.28
N LEU A 279 49.62 -9.59 4.91
CA LEU A 279 49.02 -10.71 4.17
C LEU A 279 47.64 -10.36 3.60
N ASP A 280 46.84 -9.65 4.40
CA ASP A 280 45.49 -9.21 4.02
C ASP A 280 45.51 -8.28 2.80
N ARG A 281 46.49 -7.38 2.78
CA ARG A 281 46.70 -6.43 1.68
C ARG A 281 47.02 -7.12 0.35
N ALA A 282 47.69 -8.27 0.38
CA ALA A 282 47.98 -9.03 -0.84
C ALA A 282 46.74 -9.79 -1.34
N LEU A 283 45.93 -10.36 -0.44
CA LEU A 283 44.75 -11.13 -0.82
C LEU A 283 43.61 -10.25 -1.34
N PHE A 284 43.42 -9.04 -0.80
CA PHE A 284 42.46 -8.07 -1.33
C PHE A 284 42.85 -7.54 -2.71
N SER A 285 44.15 -7.42 -3.00
CA SER A 285 44.64 -7.01 -4.32
C SER A 285 44.48 -8.06 -5.42
N LEU A 286 44.16 -9.31 -5.07
CA LEU A 286 44.05 -10.41 -6.05
C LEU A 286 42.63 -10.58 -6.62
N ALA A 287 41.61 -10.02 -5.96
CA ALA A 287 40.24 -10.13 -6.40
C ALA A 287 39.95 -9.06 -7.48
N GLU A 288 40.30 -9.36 -8.73
CA GLU A 288 39.83 -8.61 -9.89
C GLU A 288 38.35 -8.95 -10.19
N LEU A 289 37.61 -8.05 -10.87
CA LEU A 289 36.21 -8.29 -11.25
C LEU A 289 36.00 -9.48 -12.18
N ASN A 290 37.03 -9.88 -12.92
CA ASN A 290 37.03 -11.04 -13.81
C ASN A 290 37.27 -12.37 -13.04
N LEU A 291 37.64 -12.31 -11.75
CA LEU A 291 37.92 -13.48 -10.94
C LEU A 291 36.61 -14.21 -10.62
N GLN A 292 36.56 -15.50 -10.93
CA GLN A 292 35.37 -16.33 -10.74
C GLN A 292 35.69 -17.60 -9.93
N GLN A 293 34.65 -18.26 -9.43
CA GLN A 293 34.78 -19.60 -8.87
C GLN A 293 34.99 -20.61 -10.00
N GLY A 294 36.10 -21.35 -9.93
CA GLY A 294 36.47 -22.36 -10.90
C GLY A 294 35.56 -23.56 -10.83
N ARG A 295 35.04 -23.99 -11.98
CA ARG A 295 34.22 -25.21 -12.10
C ARG A 295 34.95 -26.17 -13.03
N TRP A 296 35.05 -27.43 -12.60
CA TRP A 296 35.65 -28.49 -13.40
C TRP A 296 35.00 -28.53 -14.80
N ASP A 297 35.82 -28.61 -15.85
CA ASP A 297 35.45 -28.58 -17.27
C ASP A 297 34.78 -27.29 -17.81
N ASN A 298 34.52 -26.27 -16.97
CA ASN A 298 33.80 -25.05 -17.37
C ASN A 298 34.65 -23.76 -17.32
N SER A 299 35.76 -23.73 -16.57
CA SER A 299 36.62 -22.55 -16.40
C SER A 299 38.09 -22.83 -16.73
N GLY A 300 38.77 -21.91 -17.41
CA GLY A 300 40.23 -21.91 -17.51
C GLY A 300 40.87 -21.50 -16.18
N PHE A 301 42.02 -22.07 -15.84
CA PHE A 301 42.71 -21.85 -14.55
C PHE A 301 43.35 -20.45 -14.41
N ASP A 302 43.39 -19.66 -15.47
CA ASP A 302 44.12 -18.38 -15.50
C ASP A 302 43.41 -17.25 -14.71
N GLN A 303 42.11 -17.38 -14.42
CA GLN A 303 41.28 -16.38 -13.72
C GLN A 303 40.22 -17.00 -12.79
N ALA A 304 40.53 -18.16 -12.20
CA ALA A 304 39.58 -18.90 -11.37
C ALA A 304 40.18 -19.35 -10.04
N LEU A 305 39.46 -19.14 -8.94
CA LEU A 305 39.77 -19.74 -7.63
C LEU A 305 39.15 -21.13 -7.50
N PHE A 306 39.65 -21.95 -6.58
CA PHE A 306 38.98 -23.22 -6.27
C PHE A 306 37.55 -22.96 -5.79
N TYR A 307 36.62 -23.77 -6.29
CA TYR A 307 35.23 -23.73 -5.87
C TYR A 307 35.09 -23.81 -4.35
N GLN A 308 34.34 -22.86 -3.80
CA GLN A 308 33.91 -22.83 -2.41
C GLN A 308 32.39 -22.99 -2.34
N GLU A 309 31.92 -23.79 -1.38
CA GLU A 309 30.48 -23.94 -1.15
C GLU A 309 29.87 -22.62 -0.65
N PRO A 310 28.63 -22.29 -1.05
CA PRO A 310 27.95 -21.09 -0.57
C PRO A 310 27.53 -21.28 0.90
N LEU A 311 28.15 -20.52 1.81
CA LEU A 311 27.92 -20.64 3.25
C LEU A 311 26.94 -19.60 3.81
N MET A 312 26.31 -18.79 2.95
CA MET A 312 25.41 -17.73 3.37
C MET A 312 24.19 -17.56 2.47
N ASP A 313 23.11 -17.04 3.02
CA ASP A 313 22.04 -16.43 2.26
C ASP A 313 22.05 -14.90 2.47
N LEU A 314 21.88 -14.14 1.38
CA LEU A 314 21.88 -12.68 1.38
C LEU A 314 20.52 -12.13 0.91
N TRP A 315 19.91 -11.30 1.73
CA TRP A 315 18.76 -10.49 1.38
C TRP A 315 19.08 -9.01 1.56
N LEU A 316 18.59 -8.20 0.62
CA LEU A 316 18.65 -6.76 0.70
C LEU A 316 17.24 -6.19 0.72
N SER A 317 17.05 -5.13 1.49
CA SER A 317 15.84 -4.33 1.43
C SER A 317 16.20 -2.85 1.36
N TRP A 318 15.49 -2.09 0.53
CA TRP A 318 15.69 -0.66 0.42
C TRP A 318 14.35 0.04 0.26
N LYS A 319 14.33 1.33 0.54
CA LYS A 319 13.16 2.19 0.34
C LYS A 319 13.38 3.02 -0.92
N GLU A 320 12.51 2.90 -1.91
CA GLU A 320 12.57 3.70 -3.13
C GLU A 320 11.34 4.61 -3.24
N SER A 321 11.55 5.87 -3.62
CA SER A 321 10.50 6.83 -3.97
C SER A 321 9.95 6.48 -5.35
N GLN A 322 8.71 6.00 -5.45
CA GLN A 322 8.15 5.61 -6.74
C GLN A 322 8.02 6.80 -7.70
N ALA A 323 8.50 6.64 -8.93
CA ALA A 323 8.34 7.65 -9.97
C ALA A 323 6.90 7.70 -10.50
N ALA A 324 6.42 8.92 -10.79
CA ALA A 324 5.13 9.18 -11.43
C ALA A 324 3.98 8.41 -10.77
N SER A 325 3.87 8.48 -9.44
CA SER A 325 2.78 7.86 -8.73
C SER A 325 2.27 8.70 -7.55
N PHE A 326 1.04 8.45 -7.13
CA PHE A 326 0.49 9.03 -5.91
C PHE A 326 -0.44 8.05 -5.21
N ASN A 327 -0.54 8.19 -3.89
CA ASN A 327 -1.45 7.42 -3.06
C ASN A 327 -2.38 8.36 -2.28
N ILE A 328 -3.68 8.14 -2.42
CA ILE A 328 -4.70 8.80 -1.61
C ILE A 328 -5.05 7.88 -0.45
N THR A 329 -4.79 8.33 0.77
CA THR A 329 -5.10 7.60 1.99
C THR A 329 -6.24 8.31 2.72
N LEU A 330 -7.32 7.59 2.99
CA LEU A 330 -8.48 8.12 3.68
C LEU A 330 -8.62 7.47 5.07
N PRO A 331 -8.86 8.26 6.13
CA PRO A 331 -9.08 7.73 7.46
C PRO A 331 -10.42 6.98 7.50
N GLY A 332 -10.39 5.70 7.88
CA GLY A 332 -11.62 4.97 8.17
C GLY A 332 -12.18 5.41 9.51
N GLY A 333 -13.47 5.75 9.53
CA GLY A 333 -14.23 5.98 10.76
C GLY A 333 -14.96 4.72 11.22
N ILE A 334 -15.65 4.87 12.35
CA ILE A 334 -16.63 3.88 12.85
C ILE A 334 -17.72 3.73 11.78
N LEU A 335 -17.99 2.48 11.37
CA LEU A 335 -19.04 2.17 10.41
C LEU A 335 -20.41 2.28 11.08
N LEU A 336 -21.14 3.35 10.78
CA LEU A 336 -22.52 3.56 11.23
C LEU A 336 -23.45 3.36 10.04
N ASN A 337 -24.48 2.52 10.21
CA ASN A 337 -25.55 2.34 9.24
C ASN A 337 -26.90 2.57 9.92
N THR A 338 -27.61 3.61 9.49
CA THR A 338 -28.92 3.94 10.07
C THR A 338 -30.03 2.97 9.63
N ALA A 339 -29.80 2.17 8.58
CA ALA A 339 -30.75 1.17 8.10
C ALA A 339 -30.67 -0.19 8.84
N GLY A 340 -29.74 -0.36 9.77
CA GLY A 340 -29.63 -1.57 10.60
C GLY A 340 -29.12 -2.83 9.88
N LYS A 341 -28.58 -2.70 8.67
CA LYS A 341 -28.07 -3.83 7.86
C LYS A 341 -26.54 -3.83 7.80
N THR A 342 -25.91 -4.53 8.74
CA THR A 342 -24.44 -4.50 8.89
C THR A 342 -23.70 -5.06 7.66
N GLU A 343 -24.12 -6.21 7.13
CA GLU A 343 -23.48 -6.83 5.96
C GLU A 343 -23.51 -5.90 4.73
N GLN A 344 -24.66 -5.29 4.48
CA GLN A 344 -24.83 -4.33 3.38
C GLN A 344 -23.96 -3.08 3.59
N ALA A 345 -23.71 -2.66 4.84
CA ALA A 345 -22.82 -1.54 5.12
C ALA A 345 -21.35 -1.88 4.84
N ILE A 346 -20.93 -3.12 5.12
CA ILE A 346 -19.59 -3.60 4.78
C ILE A 346 -19.42 -3.62 3.25
N GLU A 347 -20.39 -4.18 2.53
CA GLU A 347 -20.39 -4.19 1.07
C GLU A 347 -20.36 -2.77 0.47
N ASN A 348 -21.16 -1.85 1.03
CA ASN A 348 -21.16 -0.44 0.60
C ASN A 348 -19.83 0.27 0.88
N ARG A 349 -19.12 -0.09 1.97
CA ARG A 349 -17.76 0.42 2.24
C ARG A 349 -16.77 -0.05 1.19
N GLU A 350 -16.85 -1.31 0.77
CA GLU A 350 -16.00 -1.85 -0.31
C GLU A 350 -16.33 -1.17 -1.65
N ARG A 351 -17.62 -0.99 -1.97
CA ARG A 351 -18.08 -0.25 -3.15
C ARG A 351 -17.59 1.19 -3.15
N LEU A 352 -17.59 1.87 -2.00
CA LEU A 352 -17.03 3.22 -1.85
C LEU A 352 -15.54 3.23 -2.20
N GLN A 353 -14.74 2.31 -1.62
CA GLN A 353 -13.32 2.23 -1.92
C GLN A 353 -13.05 1.90 -3.40
N PHE A 354 -13.83 0.97 -3.98
CA PHE A 354 -13.75 0.62 -5.38
C PHE A 354 -14.03 1.83 -6.29
N SER A 355 -15.14 2.54 -6.07
CA SER A 355 -15.50 3.71 -6.87
C SER A 355 -14.53 4.87 -6.69
N LEU A 356 -14.03 5.12 -5.47
CA LEU A 356 -12.99 6.13 -5.27
C LEU A 356 -11.74 5.81 -6.07
N ASN A 357 -11.28 4.55 -6.02
CA ASN A 357 -10.13 4.13 -6.83
C ASN A 357 -10.42 4.32 -8.33
N LEU A 358 -11.56 3.85 -8.83
CA LEU A 358 -11.95 4.01 -10.23
C LEU A 358 -12.02 5.49 -10.66
N GLY A 359 -12.57 6.35 -9.81
CA GLY A 359 -12.74 7.77 -10.12
C GLY A 359 -11.40 8.50 -10.16
N VAL A 360 -10.52 8.16 -9.22
CA VAL A 360 -9.13 8.62 -9.24
C VAL A 360 -8.38 8.11 -10.49
N GLN A 361 -8.61 6.86 -10.92
CA GLN A 361 -8.05 6.36 -12.19
C GLN A 361 -8.57 7.11 -13.43
N LYS A 362 -9.80 7.61 -13.40
CA LYS A 362 -10.37 8.45 -14.47
C LYS A 362 -9.83 9.89 -14.44
N LEU A 363 -9.40 10.39 -13.28
CA LEU A 363 -8.93 11.76 -13.08
C LEU A 363 -7.41 11.94 -13.20
N LYS A 364 -6.64 10.88 -12.98
CA LYS A 364 -5.17 10.93 -13.02
C LYS A 364 -4.65 11.26 -14.43
N ALA A 365 -3.43 11.78 -14.49
CA ALA A 365 -2.70 11.92 -15.75
C ALA A 365 -2.32 10.55 -16.35
N ALA A 366 -2.19 10.51 -17.68
CA ALA A 366 -1.71 9.33 -18.38
C ALA A 366 -0.29 8.94 -17.90
N GLY A 367 -0.05 7.65 -17.71
CA GLY A 367 1.25 7.13 -17.24
C GLY A 367 1.49 7.25 -15.73
N VAL A 368 0.63 7.95 -14.98
CA VAL A 368 0.75 8.05 -13.53
C VAL A 368 0.10 6.84 -12.85
N ALA A 369 0.79 6.20 -11.91
CA ALA A 369 0.18 5.17 -11.08
C ALA A 369 -0.57 5.81 -9.91
N ALA A 370 -1.81 5.41 -9.68
CA ALA A 370 -2.62 5.93 -8.59
C ALA A 370 -3.17 4.78 -7.76
N LYS A 371 -3.26 4.99 -6.45
CA LYS A 371 -3.93 4.07 -5.53
C LYS A 371 -4.76 4.88 -4.55
N THR A 372 -5.95 4.39 -4.24
CA THR A 372 -6.75 4.91 -3.12
C THR A 372 -6.89 3.83 -2.07
N THR A 373 -6.56 4.17 -0.83
CA THR A 373 -6.60 3.25 0.31
C THR A 373 -7.49 3.84 1.38
N LEU A 374 -8.55 3.12 1.74
CA LEU A 374 -9.33 3.42 2.93
C LEU A 374 -8.73 2.67 4.11
N LEU A 375 -8.23 3.40 5.11
CA LEU A 375 -7.65 2.78 6.30
C LEU A 375 -8.74 2.11 7.14
N ASN A 376 -8.36 1.06 7.87
CA ASN A 376 -9.21 0.52 8.92
C ASN A 376 -9.20 1.46 10.12
N PHE A 377 -10.37 1.66 10.72
CA PHE A 377 -10.45 2.35 12.00
C PHE A 377 -9.67 1.52 13.03
N SER A 378 -8.71 2.14 13.69
CA SER A 378 -7.97 1.52 14.78
C SER A 378 -7.91 2.50 15.94
N GLU A 379 -8.38 2.06 17.10
CA GLU A 379 -8.26 2.79 18.34
C GLU A 379 -7.21 2.07 19.19
N ILE A 380 -6.03 2.68 19.30
CA ILE A 380 -4.95 2.16 20.14
C ILE A 380 -5.06 2.87 21.49
N GLN A 381 -5.66 2.20 22.47
CA GLN A 381 -5.63 2.67 23.85
C GLN A 381 -4.37 2.10 24.52
N GLY A 382 -3.43 2.98 24.84
CA GLY A 382 -2.25 2.59 25.62
C GLY A 382 -2.66 2.18 27.03
N SER A 383 -2.69 0.88 27.32
CA SER A 383 -2.76 0.39 28.69
C SER A 383 -1.39 0.55 29.35
N ARG A 384 -1.38 0.99 30.61
CA ARG A 384 -0.19 0.97 31.48
C ARG A 384 -0.07 -0.34 32.26
N ASP A 385 -0.96 -1.29 32.02
CA ASP A 385 -0.94 -2.57 32.69
C ASP A 385 0.22 -3.40 32.15
N ALA A 386 1.17 -3.70 33.03
CA ALA A 386 2.23 -4.64 32.73
C ALA A 386 1.63 -6.04 32.69
N LEU A 387 1.66 -6.67 31.51
CA LEU A 387 1.29 -8.06 31.35
C LEU A 387 2.43 -8.91 31.94
N CYS A 388 2.38 -9.14 33.25
CA CYS A 388 3.28 -10.07 33.92
C CYS A 388 2.83 -11.49 33.61
N ASP A 389 3.37 -12.05 32.54
CA ASP A 389 3.23 -13.47 32.27
C ASP A 389 4.03 -14.27 33.30
N VAL A 390 3.37 -15.20 33.99
CA VAL A 390 4.00 -16.07 34.99
C VAL A 390 4.14 -17.46 34.36
N TYR A 391 5.26 -17.68 33.68
CA TYR A 391 5.65 -19.01 33.22
C TYR A 391 6.51 -19.75 34.27
N PRO A 392 6.45 -21.10 34.33
CA PRO A 392 5.63 -21.99 33.50
C PRO A 392 4.39 -22.52 34.25
N LYS A 393 3.19 -22.27 33.71
CA LYS A 393 1.97 -23.00 34.12
C LYS A 393 2.02 -24.41 33.54
N ARG A 394 2.39 -25.39 34.37
CA ARG A 394 2.22 -26.81 34.04
C ARG A 394 0.77 -27.19 34.28
N PHE A 395 -0.01 -27.35 33.21
CA PHE A 395 -1.31 -27.99 33.30
C PHE A 395 -1.10 -29.50 33.43
N ARG A 396 -1.59 -30.07 34.54
CA ARG A 396 -1.56 -31.52 34.76
C ARG A 396 -2.96 -32.04 34.53
N GLU A 397 -3.20 -32.62 33.35
CA GLU A 397 -4.44 -33.33 33.08
C GLU A 397 -4.38 -34.69 33.78
N ILE A 398 -5.41 -35.03 34.55
CA ILE A 398 -5.60 -36.37 35.11
C ILE A 398 -6.78 -37.00 34.36
N GLY A 399 -6.46 -37.84 33.38
CA GLY A 399 -7.42 -38.58 32.57
C GLY A 399 -6.73 -39.78 31.88
N SER A 400 -7.48 -40.85 31.63
CA SER A 400 -6.94 -42.18 31.31
C SER A 400 -6.50 -42.41 29.86
N THR A 401 -6.24 -41.38 29.07
CA THR A 401 -5.83 -41.53 27.67
C THR A 401 -4.70 -40.56 27.31
N GLY A 402 -3.48 -41.10 27.23
CA GLY A 402 -2.48 -40.78 26.21
C GLY A 402 -1.99 -39.33 26.06
N ILE A 403 -0.86 -39.10 26.72
CA ILE A 403 0.26 -38.17 26.41
C ILE A 403 0.45 -37.87 24.89
N ASP A 404 0.77 -36.61 24.60
CA ASP A 404 1.28 -35.99 23.35
C ASP A 404 0.30 -35.34 22.36
N ALA A 405 -0.53 -34.41 22.84
CA ALA A 405 -0.99 -33.30 22.00
C ALA A 405 -0.86 -31.96 22.74
N LEU A 406 -0.13 -31.00 22.15
CA LEU A 406 -0.23 -29.60 22.54
C LEU A 406 -1.63 -29.10 22.16
N PRO A 407 -2.42 -28.52 23.09
CA PRO A 407 -3.70 -27.93 22.72
C PRO A 407 -3.48 -26.74 21.79
N GLU A 408 -4.22 -26.70 20.67
CA GLU A 408 -4.34 -25.50 19.82
C GLU A 408 -4.99 -24.38 20.64
N SER A 409 -4.18 -23.60 21.35
CA SER A 409 -4.64 -22.43 22.10
C SER A 409 -4.45 -21.18 21.24
N GLY A 410 -5.43 -20.90 20.39
CA GLY A 410 -5.77 -19.52 20.05
C GLY A 410 -6.54 -18.94 21.24
N GLY A 411 -6.17 -17.75 21.72
CA GLY A 411 -6.78 -17.14 22.90
C GLY A 411 -8.31 -17.01 22.75
N ILE A 412 -9.06 -17.70 23.63
CA ILE A 412 -10.52 -17.62 23.69
C ILE A 412 -10.88 -16.57 24.73
N PHE A 413 -11.48 -15.45 24.29
CA PHE A 413 -12.09 -14.49 25.20
C PHE A 413 -13.50 -14.98 25.55
N ASN A 414 -13.70 -15.47 26.77
CA ASN A 414 -15.03 -15.72 27.32
C ASN A 414 -15.41 -14.61 28.29
N THR A 415 -16.59 -14.02 28.10
CA THR A 415 -17.24 -13.13 29.05
C THR A 415 -17.87 -13.97 30.16
N THR A 416 -17.49 -13.73 31.42
CA THR A 416 -18.23 -14.27 32.57
C THR A 416 -19.37 -13.33 32.95
N ASP A 417 -20.43 -13.87 33.57
CA ASP A 417 -21.63 -13.14 34.03
C ASP A 417 -21.37 -12.04 35.09
N TYR A 418 -20.10 -11.75 35.41
CA TYR A 418 -19.67 -10.68 36.32
C TYR A 418 -18.82 -9.60 35.63
N GLY A 419 -18.93 -9.43 34.31
CA GLY A 419 -18.47 -8.22 33.60
C GLY A 419 -16.96 -7.95 33.59
N GLY A 420 -16.14 -8.93 33.99
CA GLY A 420 -14.68 -8.87 33.88
C GLY A 420 -14.15 -9.93 32.91
N SER A 421 -13.41 -9.49 31.90
CA SER A 421 -12.62 -10.36 31.01
C SER A 421 -11.32 -10.74 31.73
N VAL A 422 -11.14 -12.01 32.05
CA VAL A 422 -9.87 -12.55 32.56
C VAL A 422 -9.36 -13.59 31.57
N PHE A 423 -8.09 -13.48 31.20
CA PHE A 423 -7.38 -14.43 30.34
C PHE A 423 -7.19 -15.75 31.10
N GLN A 424 -7.64 -16.88 30.56
CA GLN A 424 -7.31 -18.21 31.11
C GLN A 424 -6.09 -18.79 30.42
#